data_AF-A0A1J0WLA9-F1
#
_entry.id   AF-A0A1J0WLA9-F1
#
_cell.length_a   1.000
_cell.length_b   1.000
_cell.length_c   1.000
_cell.angle_alpha   90.00
_cell.angle_beta   90.00
_cell.angle_gamma   90.00
#
_symmetry.space_group_name_H-M   'P 1'
#
loop_
_entity.id
_entity.type
_entity.pdbx_description
1 polymer ?
#
loop_
_entity_poly.entity_id
_entity_poly.type
_entity_poly.pdbx_seq_one_letter_code
_entity_poly.pdbx_strand_id
1 'polypeptide(L)'
;MRLWISALCGAAMAVSAAPVAAQFLPAEVQGSWDVSENECARTGTSITQIDISADRIDTFAGDAIVREVDRTGPVTFVAADFLQLEGAAEIGDRERTYYRLTQRAGPDRLTFKTQEGEPVDLVRCATERGAAQGDSAVHGQGPLPVPTGLWVQAGETCANPANASWRVYDGRGLFGAKSNGCDAVEIHAEGRTHVIDQTCTASYDQSRSTYRDIVEVKAPKRLGLIEQGESVMRDFNWCGPRTAP
;
A
#
# COMPACT_ATOMS: atom_id res chain seq x y z
N MET A 1 41.70 -68.02 6.00
CA MET A 1 40.64 -67.00 6.00
C MET A 1 41.28 -65.63 5.86
N ARG A 2 41.14 -64.97 4.71
CA ARG A 2 41.58 -63.58 4.51
C ARG A 2 40.34 -62.79 4.11
N LEU A 3 39.86 -61.92 5.01
CA LEU A 3 38.79 -60.95 4.72
C LEU A 3 39.41 -59.73 4.03
N TRP A 4 38.84 -59.34 2.89
CA TRP A 4 39.08 -58.06 2.24
C TRP A 4 37.94 -57.11 2.62
N ILE A 5 38.29 -55.99 3.26
CA ILE A 5 37.36 -54.90 3.58
C ILE A 5 37.58 -53.82 2.54
N SER A 6 36.62 -53.67 1.63
CA SER A 6 36.58 -52.57 0.66
C SER A 6 36.03 -51.32 1.34
N ALA A 7 36.89 -50.34 1.56
CA ALA A 7 36.51 -49.02 2.04
C ALA A 7 35.97 -48.19 0.86
N LEU A 8 34.65 -47.96 0.83
CA LEU A 8 34.01 -47.00 -0.06
C LEU A 8 34.09 -45.61 0.58
N CYS A 9 35.00 -44.77 0.08
CA CYS A 9 35.05 -43.34 0.37
C CYS A 9 33.89 -42.64 -0.35
N GLY A 10 32.82 -42.33 0.37
CA GLY A 10 31.75 -41.44 -0.09
C GLY A 10 32.16 -39.99 0.10
N ALA A 11 32.45 -39.28 -1.00
CA ALA A 11 32.66 -37.84 -0.98
C ALA A 11 31.28 -37.14 -0.86
N ALA A 12 31.01 -36.56 0.30
CA ALA A 12 29.86 -35.68 0.49
C ALA A 12 30.11 -34.34 -0.22
N MET A 13 29.50 -34.13 -1.39
CA MET A 13 29.47 -32.82 -2.03
C MET A 13 28.44 -31.95 -1.30
N ALA A 14 28.91 -30.94 -0.57
CA ALA A 14 28.06 -29.88 -0.05
C ALA A 14 27.66 -28.95 -1.20
N VAL A 15 26.39 -28.97 -1.58
CA VAL A 15 25.83 -28.03 -2.55
C VAL A 15 25.46 -26.75 -1.79
N SER A 16 26.26 -25.71 -1.94
CA SER A 16 25.93 -24.37 -1.46
C SER A 16 24.85 -23.78 -2.35
N ALA A 17 23.61 -23.67 -1.85
CA ALA A 17 22.56 -22.95 -2.55
C ALA A 17 22.94 -21.46 -2.59
N ALA A 18 23.16 -20.91 -3.78
CA ALA A 18 23.38 -19.48 -3.95
C ALA A 18 22.13 -18.71 -3.50
N PRO A 19 22.28 -17.51 -2.90
CA PRO A 19 21.14 -16.68 -2.56
C PRO A 19 20.34 -16.37 -3.83
N VAL A 20 19.03 -16.65 -3.79
CA VAL A 20 18.10 -16.27 -4.84
C VAL A 20 18.10 -14.74 -4.87
N ALA A 21 18.65 -14.15 -5.94
CA ALA A 21 18.57 -12.72 -6.14
C ALA A 21 17.09 -12.31 -6.14
N ALA A 22 16.75 -11.23 -5.42
CA ALA A 22 15.39 -10.71 -5.41
C ALA A 22 14.92 -10.49 -6.86
N GLN A 23 13.87 -11.20 -7.26
CA GLN A 23 13.33 -11.10 -8.61
C GLN A 23 12.27 -10.00 -8.61
N PHE A 24 12.40 -9.08 -9.55
CA PHE A 24 11.47 -7.96 -9.70
C PHE A 24 10.40 -8.28 -10.73
N LEU A 25 9.20 -7.74 -10.52
CA LEU A 25 8.12 -7.79 -11.49
C LEU A 25 8.52 -7.04 -12.78
N PRO A 26 8.16 -7.57 -13.97
CA PRO A 26 8.43 -6.89 -15.23
C PRO A 26 7.76 -5.51 -15.29
N ALA A 27 8.44 -4.51 -15.86
CA ALA A 27 7.95 -3.13 -15.93
C ALA A 27 6.57 -3.01 -16.61
N GLU A 28 6.25 -3.90 -17.54
CA GLU A 28 4.98 -3.94 -18.26
C GLU A 28 3.75 -4.26 -17.40
N VAL A 29 3.93 -4.95 -16.26
CA VAL A 29 2.85 -5.24 -15.31
C VAL A 29 2.81 -4.23 -14.15
N GLN A 30 3.85 -3.42 -13.99
CA GLN A 30 3.90 -2.38 -12.96
C GLN A 30 2.93 -1.24 -13.30
N GLY A 31 2.44 -0.56 -12.26
CA GLY A 31 1.54 0.59 -12.33
C GLY A 31 0.22 0.38 -11.58
N SER A 32 -0.68 1.34 -11.78
CA SER A 32 -2.01 1.38 -11.18
C SER A 32 -3.06 0.75 -12.10
N TRP A 33 -3.82 -0.20 -11.57
CA TRP A 33 -4.80 -1.00 -12.31
C TRP A 33 -6.16 -1.00 -11.62
N ASP A 34 -7.26 -1.00 -12.37
CA ASP A 34 -8.61 -1.02 -11.81
C ASP A 34 -9.57 -1.87 -12.66
N VAL A 35 -10.73 -2.27 -12.13
CA VAL A 35 -11.67 -3.16 -12.82
C VAL A 35 -12.39 -2.50 -14.01
N SER A 36 -12.37 -1.17 -14.11
CA SER A 36 -12.94 -0.45 -15.26
C SER A 36 -12.37 0.96 -15.42
N GLU A 37 -12.53 1.53 -16.62
CA GLU A 37 -12.08 2.90 -16.93
C GLU A 37 -12.86 3.95 -16.12
N ASN A 38 -14.12 3.67 -15.78
CA ASN A 38 -14.94 4.55 -14.95
C ASN A 38 -14.44 4.61 -13.51
N GLU A 39 -13.96 3.49 -12.95
CA GLU A 39 -13.38 3.47 -11.61
C GLU A 39 -12.05 4.24 -11.58
N CYS A 40 -11.22 4.11 -12.63
CA CYS A 40 -10.02 4.95 -12.79
C CYS A 40 -10.32 6.46 -12.86
N ALA A 41 -11.51 6.86 -13.32
CA ALA A 41 -11.90 8.26 -13.44
C ALA A 41 -12.50 8.85 -12.16
N ARG A 42 -12.80 8.02 -11.15
CA ARG A 42 -13.31 8.52 -9.87
C ARG A 42 -12.21 9.25 -9.11
N THR A 43 -12.56 10.41 -8.56
CA THR A 43 -11.69 11.15 -7.66
C THR A 43 -11.57 10.41 -6.33
N GLY A 44 -10.33 10.19 -5.88
CA GLY A 44 -10.01 9.33 -4.73
C GLY A 44 -9.60 7.92 -5.17
N THR A 45 -9.16 7.08 -4.23
CA THR A 45 -8.76 5.71 -4.57
C THR A 45 -9.97 4.80 -4.68
N SER A 46 -10.10 4.16 -5.84
CA SER A 46 -11.07 3.10 -6.06
C SER A 46 -10.84 1.92 -5.11
N ILE A 47 -11.92 1.32 -4.63
CA ILE A 47 -11.86 0.16 -3.74
C ILE A 47 -11.40 -1.11 -4.48
N THR A 48 -11.37 -1.07 -5.80
CA THR A 48 -10.98 -2.17 -6.68
C THR A 48 -9.62 -1.95 -7.34
N GLN A 49 -8.94 -0.85 -6.99
CA GLN A 49 -7.61 -0.55 -7.51
C GLN A 49 -6.56 -1.53 -6.95
N ILE A 50 -5.63 -1.93 -7.81
CA ILE A 50 -4.45 -2.74 -7.49
C ILE A 50 -3.22 -1.97 -7.99
N ASP A 51 -2.26 -1.73 -7.09
CA ASP A 51 -1.00 -1.08 -7.42
C ASP A 51 0.11 -2.13 -7.45
N ILE A 52 0.88 -2.16 -8.54
CA ILE A 52 1.94 -3.14 -8.75
C ILE A 52 3.27 -2.39 -8.90
N SER A 53 4.20 -2.61 -7.98
CA SER A 53 5.59 -2.10 -8.06
C SER A 53 6.54 -3.21 -8.48
N ALA A 54 7.84 -2.92 -8.54
CA ALA A 54 8.86 -3.91 -8.88
C ALA A 54 8.92 -5.07 -7.86
N ASP A 55 8.61 -4.83 -6.60
CA ASP A 55 8.82 -5.77 -5.49
C ASP A 55 7.56 -5.96 -4.61
N ARG A 56 6.44 -5.34 -4.98
CA ARG A 56 5.20 -5.36 -4.20
C ARG A 56 3.95 -5.39 -5.07
N ILE A 57 2.90 -6.00 -4.54
CA ILE A 57 1.53 -5.93 -5.07
C ILE A 57 0.63 -5.45 -3.93
N ASP A 58 0.06 -4.26 -4.07
CA ASP A 58 -0.95 -3.74 -3.15
C ASP A 58 -2.33 -4.01 -3.72
N THR A 59 -3.12 -4.77 -2.97
CA THR A 59 -4.50 -5.09 -3.30
C THR A 59 -5.44 -4.43 -2.28
N PHE A 60 -6.74 -4.46 -2.55
CA PHE A 60 -7.75 -4.02 -1.59
C PHE A 60 -7.69 -4.81 -0.27
N ALA A 61 -7.36 -6.11 -0.33
CA ALA A 61 -7.34 -7.00 0.83
C ALA A 61 -6.06 -6.86 1.68
N GLY A 62 -4.98 -6.30 1.13
CA GLY A 62 -3.67 -6.25 1.78
C GLY A 62 -2.49 -6.10 0.81
N ASP A 63 -1.27 -6.22 1.33
CA ASP A 63 -0.04 -6.05 0.56
C ASP A 63 0.76 -7.37 0.45
N ALA A 64 1.37 -7.60 -0.71
CA ALA A 64 2.19 -8.78 -0.98
C ALA A 64 3.62 -8.38 -1.35
N ILE A 65 4.62 -8.91 -0.63
CA ILE A 65 6.04 -8.71 -0.95
C ILE A 65 6.49 -9.80 -1.92
N VAL A 66 6.92 -9.40 -3.11
CA VAL A 66 7.36 -10.32 -4.17
C VAL A 66 8.63 -11.04 -3.76
N ARG A 67 8.65 -12.37 -3.94
CA ARG A 67 9.80 -13.23 -3.64
C ARG A 67 10.36 -13.88 -4.88
N GLU A 68 9.48 -14.42 -5.71
CA GLU A 68 9.84 -15.15 -6.92
C GLU A 68 8.93 -14.71 -8.06
N VAL A 69 9.52 -14.61 -9.24
CA VAL A 69 8.87 -14.20 -10.48
C VAL A 69 9.31 -15.14 -11.57
N ASP A 70 8.37 -15.90 -12.12
CA ASP A 70 8.58 -16.72 -13.31
C ASP A 70 7.74 -16.17 -14.47
N ARG A 71 8.33 -16.14 -15.67
CA ARG A 71 7.67 -15.58 -16.85
C ARG A 71 7.62 -16.60 -17.97
N THR A 72 6.41 -16.85 -18.44
CA THR A 72 6.17 -17.69 -19.62
C THR A 72 5.31 -16.91 -20.63
N GLY A 73 5.98 -16.26 -21.58
CA GLY A 73 5.32 -15.43 -22.60
C GLY A 73 4.56 -14.23 -22.02
N PRO A 74 3.23 -14.12 -22.23
CA PRO A 74 2.42 -13.02 -21.70
C PRO A 74 1.93 -13.26 -20.26
N VAL A 75 2.43 -14.32 -19.60
CA VAL A 75 2.02 -14.69 -18.23
C VAL A 75 3.21 -14.53 -17.29
N THR A 76 2.98 -13.82 -16.20
CA THR A 76 3.90 -13.68 -15.07
C THR A 76 3.29 -14.40 -13.87
N PHE A 77 4.00 -15.39 -13.36
CA PHE A 77 3.68 -16.07 -12.10
C PHE A 77 4.51 -15.45 -10.99
N VAL A 78 3.85 -15.14 -9.88
CA VAL A 78 4.46 -14.43 -8.75
C VAL A 78 4.20 -15.23 -7.50
N ALA A 79 5.25 -15.57 -6.76
CA ALA A 79 5.12 -16.02 -5.39
C ALA A 79 5.47 -14.83 -4.49
N ALA A 80 4.56 -14.46 -3.60
CA ALA A 80 4.73 -13.31 -2.72
C ALA A 80 4.22 -13.59 -1.30
N ASP A 81 4.82 -12.93 -0.33
CA ASP A 81 4.42 -13.03 1.08
C ASP A 81 3.33 -11.98 1.35
N PHE A 82 2.08 -12.43 1.36
CA PHE A 82 0.88 -11.61 1.50
C PHE A 82 0.53 -11.38 2.97
N LEU A 83 0.19 -10.14 3.30
CA LEU A 83 -0.35 -9.74 4.59
C LEU A 83 -1.79 -9.27 4.40
N GLN A 84 -2.76 -10.00 4.96
CA GLN A 84 -4.15 -9.52 4.94
C GLN A 84 -4.33 -8.35 5.92
N LEU A 85 -4.83 -7.24 5.40
CA LEU A 85 -5.04 -6.01 6.16
C LEU A 85 -6.52 -5.66 6.29
N GLU A 86 -7.34 -6.04 5.31
CA GLU A 86 -8.76 -5.73 5.33
C GLU A 86 -9.55 -6.75 6.17
N GLY A 87 -10.43 -6.22 7.03
CA GLY A 87 -11.36 -7.02 7.84
C GLY A 87 -10.73 -7.81 8.98
N ALA A 88 -9.40 -7.77 9.13
CA ALA A 88 -8.69 -8.47 10.18
C ALA A 88 -8.77 -7.68 11.50
N ALA A 89 -9.24 -8.34 12.57
CA ALA A 89 -9.26 -7.76 13.91
C ALA A 89 -7.83 -7.57 14.47
N GLU A 90 -6.91 -8.45 14.06
CA GLU A 90 -5.49 -8.42 14.38
C GLU A 90 -4.70 -8.64 13.10
N ILE A 91 -3.53 -8.01 12.99
CA ILE A 91 -2.63 -8.21 11.85
C ILE A 91 -1.98 -9.58 12.01
N GLY A 92 -2.31 -10.51 11.10
CA GLY A 92 -1.74 -11.85 11.07
C GLY A 92 -0.29 -11.90 10.59
N ASP A 93 0.26 -13.12 10.51
CA ASP A 93 1.55 -13.34 9.86
C ASP A 93 1.42 -13.22 8.33
N ARG A 94 2.55 -13.02 7.65
CA ARG A 94 2.59 -13.08 6.19
C ARG A 94 2.50 -14.52 5.70
N GLU A 95 1.57 -14.77 4.79
CA GLU A 95 1.37 -16.07 4.16
C GLU A 95 1.87 -16.07 2.72
N ARG A 96 2.50 -17.16 2.29
CA ARG A 96 2.96 -17.28 0.90
C ARG A 96 1.75 -17.50 -0.01
N THR A 97 1.49 -16.52 -0.87
CA THR A 97 0.41 -16.53 -1.87
C THR A 97 0.99 -16.51 -3.28
N TYR A 98 0.26 -17.10 -4.22
CA TYR A 98 0.63 -17.12 -5.63
C TYR A 98 -0.33 -16.26 -6.45
N TYR A 99 0.25 -15.44 -7.32
CA TYR A 99 -0.46 -14.58 -8.24
C TYR A 99 -0.13 -14.96 -9.68
N ARG A 100 -1.11 -14.80 -10.55
CA ARG A 100 -0.97 -14.93 -11.99
C ARG A 100 -1.42 -13.64 -12.65
N LEU A 101 -0.47 -12.99 -13.32
CA LEU A 101 -0.66 -11.76 -14.07
C LEU A 101 -0.62 -12.10 -15.56
N THR A 102 -1.67 -11.81 -16.33
CA THR A 102 -1.74 -12.12 -17.76
C THR A 102 -2.03 -10.88 -18.59
N GLN A 103 -1.12 -10.50 -19.49
CA GLN A 103 -1.23 -9.30 -20.33
C GLN A 103 -1.41 -9.69 -21.80
N ARG A 104 -2.64 -10.09 -22.18
CA ARG A 104 -2.96 -10.55 -23.55
C ARG A 104 -3.72 -9.52 -24.40
N ALA A 105 -4.45 -8.61 -23.77
CA ALA A 105 -5.33 -7.66 -24.46
C ALA A 105 -4.67 -6.27 -24.63
N GLY A 106 -3.36 -6.25 -24.83
CA GLY A 106 -2.56 -5.02 -24.94
C GLY A 106 -1.93 -4.55 -23.63
N PRO A 107 -1.14 -3.46 -23.66
CA PRO A 107 -0.38 -2.97 -22.50
C PRO A 107 -1.26 -2.38 -21.37
N ASP A 108 -2.51 -2.06 -21.69
CA ASP A 108 -3.46 -1.40 -20.80
C ASP A 108 -4.54 -2.35 -20.25
N ARG A 109 -4.34 -3.67 -20.40
CA ARG A 109 -5.25 -4.71 -19.92
C ARG A 109 -4.47 -5.82 -19.23
N LEU A 110 -4.82 -6.11 -17.99
CA LEU A 110 -4.17 -7.13 -17.17
C LEU A 110 -5.22 -8.01 -16.53
N THR A 111 -5.18 -9.32 -16.78
CA THR A 111 -5.95 -10.26 -15.97
C THR A 111 -5.14 -10.61 -14.73
N PHE A 112 -5.68 -10.27 -13.56
CA PHE A 112 -5.13 -10.56 -12.24
C PHE A 112 -5.86 -11.74 -11.61
N LYS A 113 -5.12 -12.74 -11.13
CA LYS A 113 -5.70 -13.89 -10.43
C LYS A 113 -4.85 -14.27 -9.22
N THR A 114 -5.49 -14.46 -8.08
CA THR A 114 -4.88 -15.10 -6.91
C THR A 114 -5.06 -16.63 -6.98
N GLN A 115 -4.35 -17.38 -6.13
CA GLN A 115 -4.46 -18.84 -6.11
C GLN A 115 -5.90 -19.35 -5.93
N GLU A 116 -6.67 -18.71 -5.06
CA GLU A 116 -8.01 -19.13 -4.65
C GLU A 116 -9.15 -18.31 -5.30
N GLY A 117 -8.83 -17.16 -5.91
CA GLY A 117 -9.81 -16.23 -6.46
C GLY A 117 -10.14 -16.47 -7.94
N GLU A 118 -11.31 -15.96 -8.34
CA GLU A 118 -11.64 -15.82 -9.76
C GLU A 118 -10.72 -14.78 -10.43
N PRO A 119 -10.39 -14.94 -11.72
CA PRO A 119 -9.64 -13.95 -12.46
C PRO A 119 -10.46 -12.65 -12.59
N VAL A 120 -9.76 -11.52 -12.42
CA VAL A 120 -10.33 -10.19 -12.57
C VAL A 120 -9.59 -9.50 -13.72
N ASP A 121 -10.35 -8.98 -14.68
CA ASP A 121 -9.78 -8.16 -15.75
C ASP A 121 -9.64 -6.72 -15.26
N LEU A 122 -8.42 -6.20 -15.36
CA LEU A 122 -8.06 -4.86 -14.96
C LEU A 122 -7.66 -4.03 -16.17
N VAL A 123 -7.92 -2.73 -16.07
CA VAL A 123 -7.51 -1.69 -17.00
C VAL A 123 -6.48 -0.80 -16.33
N ARG A 124 -5.49 -0.35 -17.10
CA ARG A 124 -4.48 0.60 -16.60
C ARG A 124 -5.11 1.99 -16.44
N CYS A 125 -4.92 2.61 -15.28
CA CYS A 125 -5.40 3.97 -15.06
C CYS A 125 -4.54 4.98 -15.83
N ALA A 126 -5.19 5.89 -16.56
CA ALA A 126 -4.55 6.77 -17.54
C ALA A 126 -3.60 7.81 -16.90
N THR A 127 -3.73 8.06 -15.60
CA THR A 127 -2.94 9.02 -14.82
C THR A 127 -1.44 8.74 -14.83
N GLU A 128 -1.00 7.54 -15.22
CA GLU A 128 0.42 7.19 -15.29
C GLU A 128 1.05 7.33 -16.69
N ARG A 129 0.25 7.39 -17.78
CA ARG A 129 0.81 7.45 -19.15
C ARG A 129 1.52 8.77 -19.47
N GLY A 130 1.32 9.81 -18.65
CA GLY A 130 1.95 11.12 -18.80
C GLY A 130 3.10 11.42 -17.83
N ALA A 131 3.42 10.52 -16.90
CA ALA A 131 4.35 10.79 -15.79
C ALA A 131 5.71 10.07 -15.89
N ALA A 132 5.98 9.35 -16.99
CA ALA A 132 7.29 8.77 -17.20
C ALA A 132 8.29 9.84 -17.68
N GLN A 133 9.26 10.16 -16.81
CA GLN A 133 10.48 10.97 -17.02
C GLN A 133 10.38 12.45 -16.66
N GLY A 134 10.48 12.71 -15.37
CA GLY A 134 10.87 14.00 -14.82
C GLY A 134 11.03 13.88 -13.31
N ASP A 135 12.22 13.44 -12.88
CA ASP A 135 12.69 13.61 -11.50
C ASP A 135 12.57 15.10 -11.16
N SER A 136 11.51 15.43 -10.45
CA SER A 136 11.33 16.73 -9.85
C SER A 136 10.61 16.44 -8.56
N ALA A 137 11.29 16.73 -7.45
CA ALA A 137 10.65 17.04 -6.19
C ALA A 137 9.76 18.27 -6.46
N VAL A 138 8.63 18.04 -7.11
CA VAL A 138 7.54 19.00 -7.17
C VAL A 138 7.10 19.06 -5.72
N HIS A 139 7.45 20.16 -5.05
CA HIS A 139 6.83 20.55 -3.80
C HIS A 139 5.31 20.45 -4.03
N GLY A 140 4.73 19.35 -3.54
CA GLY A 140 3.36 18.96 -3.84
C GLY A 140 2.42 19.93 -3.17
N GLN A 141 2.17 21.07 -3.80
CA GLN A 141 1.07 21.95 -3.48
C GLN A 141 -0.22 21.27 -3.93
N GLY A 142 -0.64 20.27 -3.16
CA GLY A 142 -1.80 19.45 -3.47
C GLY A 142 -2.28 18.68 -2.24
N PRO A 143 -3.52 18.18 -2.27
CA PRO A 143 -4.04 17.36 -1.18
C PRO A 143 -3.15 16.11 -0.98
N LEU A 144 -3.23 15.52 0.22
CA LEU A 144 -2.66 14.21 0.47
C LEU A 144 -3.27 13.19 -0.52
N PRO A 145 -2.48 12.24 -1.03
CA PRO A 145 -2.96 11.22 -1.96
C PRO A 145 -3.69 10.10 -1.19
N VAL A 146 -4.64 10.47 -0.33
CA VAL A 146 -5.49 9.56 0.44
C VAL A 146 -6.96 9.97 0.32
N PRO A 147 -7.91 9.02 0.38
CA PRO A 147 -9.33 9.35 0.37
C PRO A 147 -9.74 10.32 1.49
N THR A 148 -10.69 11.20 1.18
CA THR A 148 -11.35 12.01 2.19
C THR A 148 -12.30 11.15 3.03
N GLY A 149 -12.54 11.56 4.27
CA GLY A 149 -13.43 10.87 5.21
C GLY A 149 -12.76 10.51 6.54
N LEU A 150 -13.35 9.53 7.22
CA LEU A 150 -12.96 9.10 8.56
C LEU A 150 -11.84 8.07 8.47
N TRP A 151 -10.80 8.31 9.25
CA TRP A 151 -9.66 7.44 9.45
C TRP A 151 -9.64 7.01 10.91
N VAL A 152 -9.57 5.72 11.18
CA VAL A 152 -9.57 5.17 12.54
C VAL A 152 -8.31 4.37 12.76
N GLN A 153 -7.69 4.51 13.93
CA GLN A 153 -6.48 3.81 14.31
C GLN A 153 -6.66 2.29 14.09
N ALA A 154 -5.67 1.64 13.51
CA ALA A 154 -5.71 0.21 13.25
C ALA A 154 -5.96 -0.58 14.55
N GLY A 155 -6.85 -1.57 14.49
CA GLY A 155 -7.33 -2.34 15.65
C GLY A 155 -8.58 -1.78 16.35
N GLU A 156 -8.99 -0.56 16.04
CA GLU A 156 -10.23 0.04 16.57
C GLU A 156 -11.42 -0.14 15.61
N THR A 157 -12.63 -0.11 16.16
CA THR A 157 -13.85 -0.22 15.35
C THR A 157 -14.21 1.11 14.71
N CYS A 158 -14.59 1.06 13.42
CA CYS A 158 -15.15 2.20 12.72
C CYS A 158 -16.43 2.73 13.40
N ALA A 159 -17.26 1.89 14.03
CA ALA A 159 -18.58 2.31 14.50
C ALA A 159 -18.54 3.25 15.72
N ASN A 160 -17.55 3.09 16.60
CA ASN A 160 -17.42 3.86 17.84
C ASN A 160 -15.97 3.90 18.33
N PRO A 161 -15.04 4.51 17.57
CA PRO A 161 -13.65 4.63 17.95
C PRO A 161 -13.48 5.58 19.15
N ALA A 162 -12.45 5.34 19.96
CA ALA A 162 -12.08 6.30 21.01
C ALA A 162 -11.72 7.67 20.42
N ASN A 163 -11.97 8.76 21.15
CA ASN A 163 -11.72 10.13 20.68
C ASN A 163 -10.28 10.39 20.21
N ALA A 164 -9.29 9.71 20.79
CA ALA A 164 -7.89 9.84 20.38
C ALA A 164 -7.54 9.01 19.13
N SER A 165 -8.39 8.04 18.77
CA SER A 165 -8.15 7.00 17.78
C SER A 165 -8.80 7.29 16.43
N TRP A 166 -9.35 8.48 16.18
CA TRP A 166 -9.91 8.82 14.86
C TRP A 166 -9.49 10.18 14.35
N ARG A 167 -9.28 10.29 13.04
CA ARG A 167 -9.01 11.52 12.31
C ARG A 167 -9.99 11.64 11.15
N VAL A 168 -10.19 12.85 10.66
CA VAL A 168 -10.94 13.12 9.45
C VAL A 168 -10.03 13.89 8.51
N TYR A 169 -9.94 13.42 7.27
CA TYR A 169 -9.31 14.13 6.19
C TYR A 169 -10.38 14.69 5.27
N ASP A 170 -10.48 16.00 5.12
CA ASP A 170 -11.49 16.66 4.29
C ASP A 170 -10.94 17.18 2.96
N GLY A 171 -9.69 16.83 2.62
CA GLY A 171 -8.97 17.35 1.47
C GLY A 171 -8.17 18.62 1.79
N ARG A 172 -8.46 19.31 2.89
CA ARG A 172 -7.75 20.53 3.33
C ARG A 172 -6.78 20.24 4.45
N GLY A 173 -7.12 19.35 5.38
CA GLY A 173 -6.24 18.96 6.48
C GLY A 173 -6.76 17.77 7.28
N LEU A 174 -5.96 17.33 8.25
CA LEU A 174 -6.26 16.21 9.14
C LEU A 174 -6.66 16.76 10.51
N PHE A 175 -7.89 16.52 10.94
CA PHE A 175 -8.38 16.92 12.28
C PHE A 175 -8.92 15.72 13.06
N GLY A 176 -9.09 15.87 14.37
CA GLY A 176 -9.59 14.81 15.27
C GLY A 176 -10.52 15.35 16.34
N ALA A 177 -10.76 14.62 17.42
CA ALA A 177 -11.72 15.07 18.46
C ALA A 177 -11.35 16.41 19.14
N LYS A 178 -10.07 16.78 19.15
CA LYS A 178 -9.57 18.00 19.79
C LYS A 178 -9.56 19.23 18.87
N SER A 179 -9.77 19.05 17.57
CA SER A 179 -9.73 20.12 16.59
C SER A 179 -10.88 20.02 15.59
N ASN A 180 -11.35 21.17 15.13
CA ASN A 180 -12.37 21.27 14.10
C ASN A 180 -11.84 22.06 12.91
N GLY A 181 -11.65 21.38 11.76
CA GLY A 181 -11.12 22.01 10.57
C GLY A 181 -9.64 22.35 10.71
N CYS A 182 -8.82 21.63 9.95
CA CYS A 182 -7.41 21.95 9.78
C CYS A 182 -7.19 22.36 8.33
N ASP A 183 -6.37 23.40 8.15
CA ASP A 183 -5.92 23.85 6.84
C ASP A 183 -4.43 23.57 6.72
N ALA A 184 -4.06 22.65 5.81
CA ALA A 184 -2.68 22.44 5.43
C ALA A 184 -2.13 23.72 4.80
N VAL A 185 -1.08 24.25 5.42
CA VAL A 185 -0.34 25.42 4.97
C VAL A 185 0.75 25.00 4.00
N GLU A 186 1.44 23.90 4.32
CA GLU A 186 2.52 23.35 3.52
C GLU A 186 2.48 21.82 3.58
N ILE A 187 2.69 21.19 2.42
CA ILE A 187 2.84 19.74 2.30
C ILE A 187 4.14 19.48 1.54
N HIS A 188 5.11 18.87 2.23
CA HIS A 188 6.35 18.41 1.63
C HIS A 188 6.27 16.90 1.41
N ALA A 189 6.36 16.47 0.15
CA ALA A 189 6.28 15.06 -0.22
C ALA A 189 7.67 14.50 -0.53
N GLU A 190 8.01 13.38 0.09
CA GLU A 190 9.18 12.57 -0.18
C GLU A 190 8.75 11.11 -0.35
N GLY A 191 8.49 10.73 -1.61
CA GLY A 191 7.92 9.43 -1.94
C GLY A 191 6.53 9.25 -1.32
N ARG A 192 6.41 8.37 -0.32
CA ARG A 192 5.16 8.06 0.39
C ARG A 192 4.99 8.86 1.69
N THR A 193 6.03 9.60 2.06
CA THR A 193 6.05 10.39 3.30
C THR A 193 5.69 11.82 2.97
N HIS A 194 4.73 12.36 3.71
CA HIS A 194 4.25 13.72 3.59
C HIS A 194 4.43 14.41 4.93
N VAL A 195 5.25 15.45 4.98
CA VAL A 195 5.34 16.35 6.12
C VAL A 195 4.33 17.47 5.91
N ILE A 196 3.39 17.60 6.83
CA ILE A 196 2.28 18.56 6.74
C ILE A 196 2.44 19.57 7.85
N ASP A 197 2.57 20.84 7.49
CA ASP A 197 2.32 21.94 8.41
C ASP A 197 0.88 22.39 8.24
N GLN A 198 0.06 22.27 9.28
CA GLN A 198 -1.36 22.62 9.22
C GLN A 198 -1.79 23.49 10.39
N THR A 199 -2.70 24.42 10.11
CA THR A 199 -3.32 25.27 11.15
C THR A 199 -4.69 24.72 11.48
N CYS A 200 -4.87 24.33 12.73
CA CYS A 200 -6.11 23.77 13.24
C CYS A 200 -6.80 24.73 14.21
N THR A 201 -8.13 24.69 14.23
CA THR A 201 -8.93 25.35 15.26
C THR A 201 -9.25 24.34 16.36
N ALA A 202 -9.02 24.71 17.62
CA ALA A 202 -9.33 23.85 18.76
C ALA A 202 -10.84 23.82 19.03
N SER A 203 -11.40 22.63 19.23
CA SER A 203 -12.86 22.46 19.38
C SER A 203 -13.44 23.16 20.61
N TYR A 204 -12.64 23.35 21.68
CA TYR A 204 -13.11 23.87 22.96
C TYR A 204 -13.07 25.41 23.05
N ASP A 205 -11.93 26.02 22.77
CA ASP A 205 -11.71 27.47 22.95
C ASP A 205 -11.59 28.25 21.63
N GLN A 206 -11.71 27.56 20.50
CA GLN A 206 -11.57 28.13 19.15
C GLN A 206 -10.20 28.78 18.88
N SER A 207 -9.20 28.49 19.70
CA SER A 207 -7.84 28.95 19.47
C SER A 207 -7.28 28.30 18.20
N ARG A 208 -6.50 29.06 17.44
CA ARG A 208 -5.82 28.57 16.24
C ARG A 208 -4.36 28.31 16.55
N SER A 209 -3.87 27.15 16.12
CA SER A 209 -2.51 26.70 16.37
C SER A 209 -2.00 25.91 15.17
N THR A 210 -0.69 26.01 14.91
CA THR A 210 -0.04 25.32 13.80
C THR A 210 0.70 24.09 14.33
N TYR A 211 0.49 22.97 13.64
CA TYR A 211 1.02 21.66 13.97
C TYR A 211 1.80 21.12 12.78
N ARG A 212 2.88 20.39 13.07
CA ARG A 212 3.65 19.63 12.09
C ARG A 212 3.39 18.15 12.31
N ASP A 213 2.85 17.51 11.29
CA ASP A 213 2.56 16.08 11.29
C ASP A 213 3.32 15.38 10.17
N ILE A 214 3.62 14.10 10.37
CA ILE A 214 4.24 13.24 9.35
C ILE A 214 3.22 12.17 8.98
N VAL A 215 2.83 12.14 7.72
CA VAL A 215 1.91 11.15 7.15
C VAL A 215 2.67 10.23 6.22
N GLU A 216 2.66 8.93 6.50
CA GLU A 216 3.17 7.91 5.59
C GLU A 216 2.00 7.20 4.92
N VAL A 217 1.83 7.35 3.61
CA VAL A 217 0.75 6.67 2.86
C VAL A 217 1.16 5.22 2.61
N LYS A 218 0.81 4.31 3.52
CA LYS A 218 1.21 2.88 3.51
C LYS A 218 0.40 2.02 2.53
N ALA A 219 -0.84 2.40 2.27
CA ALA A 219 -1.70 1.87 1.23
C ALA A 219 -2.81 2.90 0.97
N PRO A 220 -3.62 2.76 -0.08
CA PRO A 220 -4.63 3.79 -0.38
C PRO A 220 -5.65 4.04 0.73
N LYS A 221 -5.96 3.03 1.55
CA LYS A 221 -6.84 3.13 2.73
C LYS A 221 -6.10 2.92 4.05
N ARG A 222 -4.77 3.06 4.03
CA ARG A 222 -3.94 2.94 5.23
C ARG A 222 -2.86 4.00 5.26
N LEU A 223 -2.85 4.79 6.32
CA LEU A 223 -1.78 5.76 6.56
C LEU A 223 -1.14 5.50 7.91
N GLY A 224 0.15 5.79 8.00
CA GLY A 224 0.82 6.07 9.26
C GLY A 224 0.73 7.56 9.55
N LEU A 225 0.53 7.93 10.80
CA LEU A 225 0.53 9.32 11.27
C LEU A 225 1.41 9.44 12.52
N ILE A 226 2.35 10.38 12.49
CA ILE A 226 3.03 10.93 13.68
C ILE A 226 2.48 12.34 13.86
N GLU A 227 1.80 12.57 14.99
CA GLU A 227 1.29 13.89 15.34
C GLU A 227 2.28 14.66 16.20
N GLN A 228 2.26 15.98 16.10
CA GLN A 228 3.00 16.95 16.91
C GLN A 228 3.73 16.38 18.16
N GLY A 229 5.05 16.22 18.05
CA GLY A 229 5.91 15.87 19.18
C GLY A 229 5.84 14.41 19.63
N GLU A 230 4.97 13.59 19.02
CA GLU A 230 5.06 12.14 19.14
C GLU A 230 6.27 11.61 18.37
N SER A 231 6.77 10.45 18.80
CA SER A 231 7.88 9.74 18.15
C SER A 231 7.46 8.40 17.56
N VAL A 232 6.19 8.02 17.75
CA VAL A 232 5.66 6.71 17.36
C VAL A 232 4.63 6.89 16.26
N MET A 233 4.89 6.26 15.11
CA MET A 233 3.94 6.18 14.00
C MET A 233 2.71 5.37 14.42
N ARG A 234 1.52 5.94 14.29
CA ARG A 234 0.26 5.23 14.49
C ARG A 234 -0.38 4.92 13.14
N ASP A 235 -0.82 3.69 12.96
CA ASP A 235 -1.51 3.28 11.74
C ASP A 235 -3.00 3.60 11.83
N PHE A 236 -3.58 4.06 10.72
CA PHE A 236 -4.99 4.36 10.57
C PHE A 236 -5.54 3.68 9.31
N ASN A 237 -6.75 3.13 9.43
CA ASN A 237 -7.53 2.58 8.34
C ASN A 237 -8.67 3.53 7.96
N TRP A 238 -8.95 3.64 6.67
CA TRP A 238 -10.08 4.43 6.18
C TRP A 238 -11.41 3.71 6.44
N CYS A 239 -12.33 4.41 7.09
CA CYS A 239 -13.63 3.92 7.54
C CYS A 239 -14.82 4.47 6.75
N GLY A 240 -14.58 5.16 5.63
CA GLY A 240 -15.63 5.70 4.77
C GLY A 240 -15.65 7.23 4.67
N PRO A 241 -16.50 7.80 3.80
CA PRO A 241 -16.53 9.23 3.49
C PRO A 241 -17.17 10.12 4.58
N ARG A 242 -17.56 9.55 5.74
CA ARG A 242 -18.16 10.33 6.83
C ARG A 242 -17.13 11.25 7.49
N THR A 243 -17.61 12.38 8.02
CA THR A 243 -16.79 13.43 8.64
C THR A 243 -16.83 13.40 10.16
N ALA A 244 -17.45 12.37 10.74
CA ALA A 244 -17.48 12.10 12.17
C ALA A 244 -17.69 10.59 12.38
N PRO A 245 -17.23 10.03 13.51
CA PRO A 245 -17.59 8.69 13.93
C PRO A 245 -19.10 8.52 14.11
#